data_AF-A0A6P0T259-F1
#
_entry.id   AF-A0A6P0T259-F1
#
_cell.length_a   1.000
_cell.length_b   1.000
_cell.length_c   1.000
_cell.angle_alpha   90.00
_cell.angle_beta   90.00
_cell.angle_gamma   90.00
#
_symmetry.space_group_name_H-M   'P 1'
#
loop_
_entity.id
_entity.type
_entity.pdbx_description
1 polymer ?
#
loop_
_entity_poly.entity_id
_entity_poly.type
_entity_poly.pdbx_seq_one_letter_code
_entity_poly.pdbx_strand_id
1 'polypeptide(L)'
;MGMTLIYLVPPIGLIVSVLTGHWLNAIASFVTWLLMALAYLPTLRLYQCSPLLAFCLPGIGLLYTLMTIDSAWRHWQGRGGAWKGRVYSVEG
;
A
#
# COMPACT_ATOMS: atom_id res chain seq x y z
N MET A 1 5.23 8.89 -0.24
CA MET A 1 5.94 8.63 -1.52
C MET A 1 6.46 7.20 -1.62
N GLY A 2 7.23 6.67 -0.66
CA GLY A 2 7.73 5.28 -0.75
C GLY A 2 6.62 4.23 -0.91
N MET A 3 5.55 4.34 -0.10
CA MET A 3 4.39 3.44 -0.15
C MET A 3 3.72 3.41 -1.52
N THR A 4 3.41 4.58 -2.08
CA THR A 4 2.77 4.70 -3.40
C THR A 4 3.62 4.10 -4.50
N LEU A 5 4.93 4.35 -4.48
CA LEU A 5 5.84 3.83 -5.50
C LEU A 5 5.92 2.31 -5.41
N ILE A 6 6.21 1.76 -4.23
CA ILE A 6 6.42 0.33 -4.04
C ILE A 6 5.15 -0.48 -4.37
N TYR A 7 3.98 -0.02 -3.91
CA TYR A 7 2.74 -0.79 -4.05
C TYR A 7 2.03 -0.59 -5.39
N LEU A 8 2.15 0.57 -6.05
CA LEU A 8 1.40 0.85 -7.28
C LEU A 8 2.22 0.70 -8.56
N VAL A 9 3.54 0.89 -8.52
CA VAL A 9 4.38 0.79 -9.73
C VAL A 9 4.29 -0.59 -10.40
N PRO A 10 4.38 -1.73 -9.67
CA PRO A 10 4.28 -3.04 -10.31
C PRO A 10 2.94 -3.31 -11.01
N PRO A 11 1.75 -3.12 -10.38
CA PRO A 11 0.49 -3.38 -11.06
C PRO A 11 0.20 -2.38 -12.19
N ILE A 12 0.52 -1.08 -12.02
CA ILE A 12 0.33 -0.09 -13.08
C ILE A 12 1.30 -0.35 -14.24
N GLY A 13 2.57 -0.64 -13.93
CA GLY A 13 3.59 -0.99 -14.92
C GLY A 13 3.20 -2.22 -15.73
N LEU A 14 2.61 -3.23 -15.09
CA LEU A 14 2.08 -4.40 -15.77
C LEU A 14 0.97 -4.03 -16.76
N ILE A 15 -0.04 -3.27 -16.32
CA ILE A 15 -1.16 -2.84 -17.18
C ILE A 15 -0.66 -2.02 -18.37
N VAL A 16 0.16 -1.00 -18.12
CA VAL A 16 0.71 -0.12 -19.16
C VAL A 16 1.56 -0.92 -20.15
N SER A 17 2.40 -1.83 -19.67
CA SER A 17 3.28 -2.64 -20.53
C SER A 17 2.50 -3.61 -21.41
N VAL A 18 1.41 -4.19 -20.89
CA VAL A 18 0.51 -5.05 -21.68
C VAL A 18 -0.20 -4.25 -22.76
N LEU A 19 -0.73 -3.06 -22.43
CA LEU A 19 -1.42 -2.19 -23.39
C LEU A 19 -0.50 -1.63 -24.49
N THR A 20 0.79 -1.43 -24.17
CA THR A 20 1.80 -0.91 -25.11
C THR A 20 2.55 -2.01 -25.86
N GLY A 21 2.32 -3.29 -25.54
CA GLY A 21 2.99 -4.43 -26.17
C GLY A 21 4.44 -4.65 -25.72
N HIS A 22 4.90 -3.97 -24.68
CA HIS A 22 6.25 -4.13 -24.13
C HIS A 22 6.34 -5.34 -23.19
N TRP A 23 6.41 -6.54 -23.77
CA TRP A 23 6.35 -7.81 -23.03
C TRP A 23 7.44 -7.97 -21.95
N LEU A 24 8.66 -7.47 -22.19
CA LEU A 24 9.74 -7.54 -21.21
C LEU A 24 9.40 -6.77 -19.93
N ASN A 25 8.86 -5.56 -20.07
CA ASN A 25 8.45 -4.73 -18.94
C ASN A 25 7.22 -5.32 -18.23
N ALA A 26 6.31 -5.95 -18.98
CA ALA A 26 5.17 -6.67 -18.40
C ALA A 26 5.65 -7.83 -17.51
N ILE A 27 6.59 -8.66 -18.01
CA ILE A 27 7.16 -9.76 -17.23
C ILE A 27 7.89 -9.23 -15.99
N ALA A 28 8.72 -8.20 -16.14
CA ALA A 28 9.42 -7.58 -15.01
C ALA A 28 8.44 -7.08 -13.94
N SER A 29 7.40 -6.35 -14.36
CA SER A 29 6.36 -5.82 -13.47
C SER A 29 5.59 -6.94 -12.75
N PHE A 30 5.25 -8.00 -13.47
CA PHE A 30 4.60 -9.18 -12.89
C PHE A 30 5.49 -9.89 -11.87
N VAL A 31 6.76 -10.11 -12.19
CA VAL A 31 7.73 -10.74 -11.28
C VAL A 31 7.92 -9.89 -10.03
N THR A 32 8.05 -8.56 -10.16
CA THR A 32 8.13 -7.66 -8.99
C THR A 32 6.88 -7.77 -8.12
N TRP A 33 5.69 -7.80 -8.71
CA TRP A 33 4.45 -7.97 -7.95
C TRP A 33 4.39 -9.34 -7.26
N LEU A 34 4.80 -10.41 -7.94
CA LEU A 34 4.85 -11.76 -7.38
C LEU A 34 5.83 -11.86 -6.21
N LEU A 35 7.04 -11.32 -6.35
CA LEU A 35 8.04 -11.29 -5.27
C LEU A 35 7.51 -10.53 -4.05
N MET A 36 6.82 -9.41 -4.28
CA MET A 36 6.17 -8.65 -3.21
C MET A 36 5.09 -9.48 -2.50
N ALA A 37 4.25 -10.21 -3.25
CA ALA A 37 3.24 -11.11 -2.69
C ALA A 37 3.88 -12.26 -1.88
N LEU A 38 4.95 -12.87 -2.40
CA LEU A 38 5.69 -13.94 -1.72
C LEU A 38 6.31 -13.46 -0.42
N ALA A 39 6.88 -12.25 -0.39
CA ALA A 39 7.45 -11.66 0.81
C ALA A 39 6.40 -11.41 1.92
N TYR A 40 5.13 -11.25 1.56
CA TYR A 40 4.03 -11.03 2.51
C TYR A 40 3.35 -12.32 3.01
N LEU A 41 3.56 -13.45 2.34
CA LEU A 41 3.05 -14.75 2.79
C LEU A 41 3.38 -15.14 4.24
N PRO A 42 4.62 -14.97 4.77
CA PRO A 42 4.90 -15.34 6.17
C PRO A 42 4.04 -14.53 7.15
N THR A 43 3.77 -13.26 6.85
CA THR A 43 2.88 -12.42 7.66
C THR A 43 1.45 -12.95 7.62
N LEU A 44 0.92 -13.29 6.44
CA LEU A 44 -0.42 -13.86 6.33
C LEU A 44 -0.55 -15.19 7.08
N ARG A 45 0.48 -16.04 7.02
CA ARG A 45 0.52 -17.30 7.79
C ARG A 45 0.54 -17.05 9.29
N LEU A 46 1.31 -16.08 9.76
CA LEU A 46 1.37 -15.70 11.18
C LEU A 46 0.01 -15.27 11.70
N TYR A 47 -0.73 -14.47 10.92
CA TYR A 47 -2.06 -13.98 11.29
C TYR A 47 -3.21 -14.92 10.87
N GLN A 48 -2.90 -16.13 10.37
CA GLN A 48 -3.89 -17.10 9.87
C GLN A 48 -4.88 -16.53 8.85
N CYS A 49 -4.41 -15.59 8.05
CA CYS A 49 -5.19 -14.97 6.98
C CYS A 49 -5.08 -15.78 5.68
N SER A 50 -6.07 -15.63 4.81
CA SER A 50 -6.07 -16.27 3.48
C SER A 50 -4.85 -15.83 2.66
N PRO A 51 -4.06 -16.75 2.07
CA PRO A 51 -2.95 -16.42 1.18
C PRO A 51 -3.34 -15.58 -0.04
N LEU A 52 -4.62 -15.63 -0.44
CA LEU A 52 -5.14 -14.83 -1.57
C LEU A 52 -4.99 -13.32 -1.33
N LEU A 53 -4.95 -12.88 -0.07
CA LEU A 53 -4.72 -11.48 0.28
C LEU A 53 -3.35 -10.97 -0.17
N ALA A 54 -2.40 -11.86 -0.47
CA ALA A 54 -1.08 -11.46 -0.97
C ALA A 54 -1.15 -10.75 -2.32
N PHE A 55 -2.07 -11.15 -3.18
CA PHE A 55 -2.30 -10.46 -4.46
C PHE A 55 -3.02 -9.13 -4.26
N CYS A 56 -3.83 -8.99 -3.21
CA CYS A 56 -4.52 -7.74 -2.87
C CYS A 56 -3.61 -6.70 -2.20
N LEU A 57 -2.35 -7.02 -1.91
CA LEU A 57 -1.41 -6.17 -1.19
C LEU A 57 -1.26 -4.74 -1.79
N PRO A 58 -1.21 -4.53 -3.12
CA PRO A 58 -1.26 -3.18 -3.70
C PRO A 58 -2.45 -2.34 -3.24
N GLY A 59 -3.64 -2.97 -3.21
CA GLY A 59 -4.88 -2.31 -2.79
C GLY A 59 -4.86 -1.97 -1.31
N ILE A 60 -4.34 -2.88 -0.47
CA ILE A 60 -4.16 -2.65 0.97
C ILE A 60 -3.20 -1.47 1.19
N GLY A 61 -2.06 -1.45 0.49
CA GLY A 61 -1.08 -0.36 0.57
C GLY A 61 -1.63 0.98 0.11
N LEU A 62 -2.45 0.99 -0.95
CA LEU A 62 -3.16 2.19 -1.42
C LEU A 62 -4.10 2.73 -0.35
N LEU A 63 -4.98 1.89 0.19
CA LEU A 63 -5.93 2.29 1.23
C LEU A 63 -5.23 2.81 2.47
N TYR A 64 -4.19 2.11 2.94
CA TYR A 64 -3.38 2.57 4.06
C TYR A 64 -2.76 3.95 3.78
N THR A 65 -2.27 4.17 2.57
CA THR A 65 -1.68 5.46 2.19
C THR A 65 -2.74 6.58 2.18
N LEU A 66 -3.94 6.31 1.67
CA LEU A 66 -5.05 7.27 1.71
C LEU A 66 -5.46 7.60 3.15
N MET A 67 -5.58 6.60 4.02
CA MET A 67 -5.85 6.80 5.45
C MET A 67 -4.75 7.63 6.13
N THR A 68 -3.49 7.41 5.73
CA THR A 68 -2.33 8.18 6.25
C THR A 68 -2.41 9.63 5.80
N ILE A 69 -2.72 9.89 4.53
CA ILE A 69 -2.88 11.25 3.99
C ILE A 69 -4.04 11.95 4.68
N ASP A 70 -5.17 11.27 4.85
CA ASP A 70 -6.34 11.82 5.55
C ASP A 70 -6.03 12.16 7.02
N SER A 71 -5.27 11.30 7.71
CA SER A 71 -4.79 11.58 9.07
C SER A 71 -3.87 12.80 9.12
N ALA A 72 -2.91 12.90 8.21
CA ALA A 72 -2.02 14.05 8.10
C ALA A 72 -2.78 15.35 7.82
N TRP A 73 -3.79 15.29 6.94
CA TRP A 73 -4.65 16.42 6.64
C TRP A 73 -5.44 16.88 7.87
N ARG A 74 -6.07 15.95 8.61
CA ARG A 74 -6.76 16.26 9.87
C ARG A 74 -5.82 16.81 10.94
N HIS A 75 -4.59 16.31 11.02
CA HIS A 75 -3.58 16.82 11.93
C HIS A 75 -3.19 18.27 11.59
N TRP A 76 -2.99 18.58 10.31
CA TRP A 76 -2.68 19.94 9.86
C TRP A 76 -3.83 20.93 10.12
N GLN A 77 -5.08 20.46 10.11
CA GLN A 77 -6.25 21.23 10.52
C GLN A 77 -6.39 21.42 12.05
N GLY A 78 -5.43 20.94 12.86
CA GLY A 78 -5.52 21.00 14.33
C GLY A 78 -6.56 20.05 14.93
N ARG A 79 -7.11 19.13 14.13
CA ARG A 79 -8.12 18.12 14.52
C ARG A 79 -7.52 16.73 14.70
N GLY A 80 -6.18 16.62 14.67
CA GLY A 80 -5.44 15.39 14.91
C GLY A 80 -5.37 15.03 16.39
N GLY A 81 -4.88 13.83 16.69
CA GLY A 81 -4.57 13.43 18.08
C GLY A 81 -5.77 13.10 18.96
N ALA A 82 -7.00 13.14 18.42
CA ALA A 82 -8.18 12.64 19.12
C ALA A 82 -8.15 11.11 19.20
N TRP A 83 -7.82 10.57 20.37
CA TRP A 83 -7.82 9.13 20.64
C TRP A 83 -8.73 8.81 21.82
N LYS A 84 -9.78 8.00 21.58
CA LYS A 84 -10.79 7.64 22.60
C LYS A 84 -11.36 8.86 23.34
N GLY A 85 -11.65 9.94 22.60
CA GLY A 85 -12.23 11.18 23.14
C GLY A 85 -11.23 12.13 23.83
N ARG A 86 -9.94 11.77 23.90
CA ARG A 86 -8.89 12.65 24.42
C ARG A 86 -8.14 13.30 23.27
N VAL A 87 -8.07 14.63 23.25
CA VAL A 87 -7.21 15.39 22.34
C VAL A 87 -5.95 15.72 23.11
N TYR A 88 -4.80 15.19 22.66
CA TYR A 88 -3.52 15.54 23.26
C TYR A 88 -3.04 16.86 22.62
N SER A 89 -3.20 17.95 23.35
CA SER A 89 -2.55 19.22 23.01
C SER A 89 -1.05 19.01 23.09
N VAL A 90 -0.33 19.28 22.01
CA VAL A 90 1.13 19.41 22.05
C VAL A 90 1.38 20.77 22.70
N GLU A 91 1.52 20.82 24.02
CA GLU A 91 2.07 22.00 24.70
C GLU A 91 3.49 22.24 24.16
N GLY A 92 3.73 23.46 23.70
CA GLY A 92 5.01 23.94 23.18
C GLY A 92 5.84 24.62 24.25
#